data_AF-A0A7L3GVI9-F1
#
_entry.id   AF-A0A7L3GVI9-F1
#
_cell.length_a   1.000
_cell.length_b   1.000
_cell.length_c   1.000
_cell.angle_alpha   90.00
_cell.angle_beta   90.00
_cell.angle_gamma   90.00
#
_symmetry.space_group_name_H-M   'P 1'
#
loop_
_entity.id
_entity.type
_entity.pdbx_description
1 polymer ?
#
loop_
_entity_poly.entity_id
_entity_poly.type
_entity_poly.pdbx_seq_one_letter_code
_entity_poly.pdbx_strand_id
1 'polypeptide(L)'
;GPASVTSQAPVPCKLYSSSWIVFQPDIIISASEGYLWSLQVKLEPVVNLLLDKGKLMDFLLQRKECKMVILSVCSQMLSEPERGSLSVIATVFDKLNHEYKKYLEAEQSYTMVVEAGLSRSNPLLKRPVRTQAVIDQSDMYTHVLSVFTEKKEAPHKFTIAVLMEYIRSLNQFQIAVQHYLYELVIKTLVQHNLFYMLHQFLQYHVLSDSKPLACLLLSLESIYPPAHQLSLDMLKRLSTANDEIVEVLLSKHQVLAALRFIRGIGGHDSISARKFLDAAKQAEDDMLFYTIFRFFEQRNQRLRGNPSFTPGEHCEEHVTFFKQVFGEQALMKPTTF
;
A
#
# COMPACT_ATOMS: atom_id res chain seq x y z
N GLY A 1 -2.30 39.29 -15.82
CA GLY A 1 -3.17 38.53 -14.90
C GLY A 1 -4.54 38.41 -15.53
N PRO A 2 -5.25 37.28 -15.43
CA PRO A 2 -6.58 37.21 -16.01
C PRO A 2 -7.56 37.94 -15.10
N ALA A 3 -8.36 38.81 -15.72
CA ALA A 3 -9.38 39.60 -15.08
C ALA A 3 -10.50 38.71 -14.51
N SER A 4 -10.99 39.08 -13.34
CA SER A 4 -12.17 38.50 -12.69
C SER A 4 -13.38 38.60 -13.61
N VAL A 5 -13.88 37.46 -14.08
CA VAL A 5 -15.12 37.38 -14.85
C VAL A 5 -16.27 37.71 -13.90
N THR A 6 -16.92 38.84 -14.15
CA THR A 6 -18.15 39.27 -13.50
C THR A 6 -19.26 38.25 -13.75
N SER A 7 -19.93 37.80 -12.69
CA SER A 7 -21.11 36.94 -12.75
C SER A 7 -22.27 37.70 -13.43
N GLN A 8 -22.41 37.53 -14.74
CA GLN A 8 -23.52 38.08 -15.52
C GLN A 8 -24.84 37.39 -15.15
N ALA A 9 -25.93 38.17 -15.08
CA ALA A 9 -27.29 37.65 -14.91
C ALA A 9 -27.64 36.67 -16.06
N PRO A 10 -28.44 35.62 -15.80
CA PRO A 10 -28.75 34.61 -16.80
C PRO A 10 -29.48 35.24 -17.99
N VAL A 11 -28.87 35.14 -19.17
CA VAL A 11 -29.45 35.61 -20.42
C VAL A 11 -30.61 34.67 -20.78
N PRO A 12 -31.82 35.21 -21.05
CA PRO A 12 -32.95 34.38 -21.48
C PRO A 12 -32.63 33.72 -22.82
N CYS A 13 -32.64 32.39 -22.85
CA CYS A 13 -32.32 31.59 -24.03
C CYS A 13 -33.55 30.78 -24.46
N LYS A 14 -33.99 30.96 -25.71
CA LYS A 14 -35.04 30.13 -26.29
C LYS A 14 -34.47 28.76 -26.67
N LEU A 15 -34.77 27.75 -25.86
CA LEU A 15 -34.35 26.37 -26.10
C LEU A 15 -34.90 25.85 -27.44
N TYR A 16 -34.08 25.12 -28.20
CA TYR A 16 -34.43 24.47 -29.46
C TYR A 16 -34.96 25.44 -30.53
N SER A 17 -34.39 26.65 -30.61
CA SER A 17 -34.73 27.58 -31.69
C SER A 17 -34.34 27.02 -33.05
N SER A 18 -35.17 27.26 -34.08
CA SER A 18 -34.86 26.91 -35.47
C SER A 18 -33.67 27.70 -36.05
N SER A 19 -33.22 28.75 -35.36
CA SER A 19 -32.06 29.57 -35.73
C SER A 19 -30.73 29.07 -35.15
N TRP A 20 -30.72 27.94 -34.43
CA TRP A 20 -29.51 27.36 -33.87
C TRP A 20 -28.67 26.68 -34.94
N ILE A 21 -27.40 27.03 -34.98
CA ILE A 21 -26.40 26.33 -35.79
C ILE A 21 -25.48 25.58 -34.82
N VAL A 22 -25.44 24.25 -34.95
CA VAL A 22 -24.66 23.38 -34.06
C VAL A 22 -23.31 23.07 -34.70
N PHE A 23 -22.24 23.34 -33.97
CA PHE A 23 -20.87 22.98 -34.33
C PHE A 23 -20.35 21.94 -33.33
N GLN A 24 -19.80 20.85 -33.85
CA GLN A 24 -19.19 19.83 -33.01
C GLN A 24 -17.91 20.36 -32.32
N PRO A 25 -17.61 19.92 -31.08
CA PRO A 25 -18.35 18.91 -30.33
C PRO A 25 -19.51 19.47 -29.47
N ASP A 26 -19.50 20.75 -29.13
CA ASP A 26 -20.37 21.31 -28.08
C ASP A 26 -20.80 22.76 -28.31
N ILE A 27 -20.57 23.34 -29.49
CA ILE A 27 -20.85 24.76 -29.73
C ILE A 27 -22.23 24.94 -30.37
N ILE A 28 -23.03 25.86 -29.84
CA ILE A 28 -24.31 26.27 -30.42
C ILE A 28 -24.27 27.77 -30.69
N ILE A 29 -24.48 28.17 -31.94
CA ILE A 29 -24.56 29.58 -32.35
C ILE A 29 -26.04 29.96 -32.49
N SER A 30 -26.49 30.94 -31.71
CA SER A 30 -27.81 31.55 -31.86
C SER A 30 -27.68 32.76 -32.78
N ALA A 31 -27.80 32.56 -34.09
CA ALA A 31 -27.59 33.63 -35.08
C ALA A 31 -28.59 34.79 -34.93
N SER A 32 -29.80 34.51 -34.42
CA SER A 32 -30.84 35.51 -34.17
C SER A 32 -30.55 36.42 -32.97
N GLU A 33 -29.76 35.95 -32.00
CA GLU A 33 -29.49 36.66 -30.75
C GLU A 33 -28.01 37.07 -30.61
N GLY A 34 -27.16 36.66 -31.55
CA GLY A 34 -25.74 36.99 -31.55
C GLY A 34 -24.92 36.28 -30.46
N TYR A 35 -25.47 35.24 -29.82
CA TYR A 35 -24.81 34.50 -28.75
C TYR A 35 -24.11 33.23 -29.23
N LEU A 36 -22.98 32.93 -28.59
CA LEU A 36 -22.23 31.69 -28.69
C LEU A 36 -22.37 30.91 -27.38
N TRP A 37 -22.92 29.71 -27.45
CA TRP A 37 -23.14 28.83 -26.31
C TRP A 37 -22.23 27.60 -26.39
N SER A 38 -21.78 27.11 -25.23
CA SER A 38 -21.16 25.78 -25.09
C SER A 38 -22.15 24.87 -24.34
N LEU A 39 -22.45 23.73 -24.94
CA LEU A 39 -23.35 22.71 -24.41
C LEU A 39 -22.59 21.79 -23.48
N GLN A 40 -22.94 21.84 -22.20
CA GLN A 40 -22.39 20.95 -21.18
C GLN A 40 -23.48 20.04 -20.64
N VAL A 41 -23.19 18.74 -20.59
CA VAL A 41 -24.07 17.74 -19.99
C VAL A 41 -23.80 17.70 -18.49
N LYS A 42 -24.81 18.02 -17.69
CA LYS A 42 -24.75 17.78 -16.23
C LYS A 42 -24.81 16.29 -15.96
N LEU A 43 -23.83 15.77 -15.23
CA LEU A 43 -23.67 14.32 -15.03
C LEU A 43 -24.53 13.79 -13.89
N GLU A 44 -24.82 14.60 -12.88
CA GLU A 44 -25.57 14.19 -11.69
C GLU A 44 -26.98 13.69 -12.02
N PRO A 45 -27.78 14.36 -12.88
CA PRO A 45 -29.10 13.85 -13.26
C PRO A 45 -29.02 12.53 -14.05
N VAL A 46 -27.92 12.31 -14.80
CA VAL A 46 -27.75 11.10 -15.62
C VAL A 46 -27.58 9.85 -14.77
N VAL A 47 -27.00 9.98 -13.57
CA VAL A 47 -26.88 8.89 -12.60
C VAL A 47 -28.25 8.28 -12.27
N ASN A 48 -29.29 9.11 -12.17
CA ASN A 48 -30.65 8.67 -11.85
C ASN A 48 -31.42 8.19 -13.08
N LEU A 49 -31.02 8.63 -14.28
CA LEU A 49 -31.65 8.23 -15.55
C LEU A 49 -31.18 6.85 -16.03
N LEU A 50 -29.91 6.50 -15.79
CA LEU A 50 -29.32 5.23 -16.20
C LEU A 50 -29.20 4.26 -15.01
N LEU A 51 -30.20 3.39 -14.86
CA LEU A 51 -30.25 2.40 -13.77
C LEU A 51 -29.18 1.30 -13.90
N ASP A 52 -28.81 0.93 -15.13
CA ASP A 52 -27.74 -0.02 -15.40
C ASP A 52 -26.39 0.62 -15.10
N LYS A 53 -25.84 0.32 -13.91
CA LYS A 53 -24.57 0.86 -13.43
C LYS A 53 -23.40 0.50 -14.37
N GLY A 54 -23.47 -0.63 -15.08
CA GLY A 54 -22.47 -1.01 -16.07
C GLY A 54 -22.45 -0.06 -17.26
N LYS A 55 -23.62 0.23 -17.86
CA LYS A 55 -23.75 1.19 -18.96
C LYS A 55 -23.51 2.63 -18.52
N LEU A 56 -23.92 2.97 -17.30
CA LEU A 56 -23.62 4.27 -16.69
C LEU A 56 -22.10 4.49 -16.62
N MET A 57 -21.32 3.48 -16.24
CA MET A 57 -19.86 3.58 -16.25
C MET A 57 -19.29 3.75 -17.66
N ASP A 58 -19.79 3.03 -18.67
CA ASP A 58 -19.35 3.24 -20.06
C ASP A 58 -19.60 4.68 -20.53
N PHE A 59 -20.73 5.26 -20.11
CA PHE A 59 -21.06 6.65 -20.40
C PHE A 59 -20.13 7.61 -19.65
N LEU A 60 -19.98 7.45 -18.32
CA LEU A 60 -19.22 8.38 -17.47
C LEU A 60 -17.72 8.38 -17.81
N LEU A 61 -17.14 7.21 -18.12
CA LEU A 61 -15.73 7.08 -18.49
C LEU A 61 -15.35 7.87 -19.76
N GLN A 62 -16.34 8.22 -20.59
CA GLN A 62 -16.14 9.03 -21.81
C GLN A 62 -16.35 10.53 -21.58
N ARG A 63 -16.69 10.96 -20.35
CA ARG A 63 -17.05 12.35 -20.05
C ARG A 63 -15.92 13.11 -19.38
N LYS A 64 -16.03 14.44 -19.50
CA LYS A 64 -15.19 15.37 -18.77
C LYS A 64 -15.72 15.58 -17.35
N GLU A 65 -14.82 15.85 -16.41
CA GLU A 65 -15.12 16.19 -15.00
C GLU A 65 -15.99 15.14 -14.27
N CYS A 66 -15.86 13.87 -14.64
CA CYS A 66 -16.70 12.79 -14.13
C CYS A 66 -16.16 12.08 -12.88
N LYS A 67 -14.90 12.32 -12.48
CA LYS A 67 -14.22 11.63 -11.36
C LYS A 67 -15.07 11.55 -10.09
N MET A 68 -15.54 12.69 -9.59
CA MET A 68 -16.33 12.72 -8.35
C MET A 68 -17.70 12.06 -8.51
N VAL A 69 -18.27 12.11 -9.71
CA VAL A 69 -19.54 11.44 -10.03
C VAL A 69 -19.35 9.92 -10.08
N ILE A 70 -18.26 9.44 -10.67
CA ILE A 70 -17.92 8.01 -10.67
C ILE A 70 -17.73 7.50 -9.24
N LEU A 71 -16.99 8.25 -8.41
CA LEU A 71 -16.76 7.89 -7.01
C LEU A 71 -18.05 7.89 -6.19
N SER A 72 -18.94 8.87 -6.42
CA SER A 72 -20.24 8.91 -5.75
C SER A 72 -21.14 7.73 -6.15
N VAL A 73 -21.17 7.38 -7.44
CA VAL A 73 -21.90 6.20 -7.93
C VAL A 73 -21.34 4.91 -7.33
N CYS A 74 -20.02 4.78 -7.22
CA CYS A 74 -19.40 3.63 -6.55
C CYS A 74 -19.81 3.58 -5.08
N SER A 75 -19.77 4.70 -4.35
CA SER A 75 -20.20 4.73 -2.95
C SER A 75 -21.68 4.39 -2.77
N GLN A 76 -22.55 4.86 -3.67
CA GLN A 76 -23.99 4.56 -3.65
C GLN A 76 -24.24 3.07 -3.89
N MET A 77 -23.53 2.47 -4.86
CA MET A 77 -23.65 1.05 -5.19
C MET A 77 -23.24 0.12 -4.03
N LEU A 78 -22.41 0.59 -3.10
CA LEU A 78 -22.00 -0.20 -1.92
C LEU A 78 -22.92 0.02 -0.70
N SER A 79 -23.60 1.16 -0.63
CA SER A 79 -24.43 1.56 0.52
C SER A 79 -25.90 1.18 0.32
N GLU A 80 -26.64 0.99 1.41
CA GLU A 80 -28.10 0.78 1.33
C GLU A 80 -28.81 2.12 1.04
N PRO A 81 -29.96 2.14 0.33
CA PRO A 81 -30.72 1.01 -0.24
C PRO A 81 -30.30 0.61 -1.67
N GLU A 82 -29.38 1.33 -2.31
CA GLU A 82 -28.99 1.11 -3.71
C GLU A 82 -27.92 0.02 -3.90
N ARG A 83 -27.79 -0.90 -2.94
CA ARG A 83 -26.72 -1.89 -2.97
C ARG A 83 -26.82 -2.76 -4.21
N GLY A 84 -25.78 -2.70 -5.05
CA GLY A 84 -25.64 -3.54 -6.23
C GLY A 84 -25.26 -4.98 -5.88
N SER A 85 -25.51 -5.91 -6.81
CA SER A 85 -24.96 -7.27 -6.70
C SER A 85 -23.43 -7.24 -6.82
N LEU A 86 -22.75 -8.22 -6.22
CA LEU A 86 -21.30 -8.34 -6.33
C LEU A 86 -20.84 -8.45 -7.79
N SER A 87 -21.63 -9.09 -8.65
CA SER A 87 -21.34 -9.17 -10.09
C SER A 87 -21.34 -7.80 -10.78
N VAL A 88 -22.29 -6.92 -10.44
CA VAL A 88 -22.33 -5.55 -11.00
C VAL A 88 -21.14 -4.76 -10.47
N ILE A 89 -20.84 -4.86 -9.17
CA ILE A 89 -19.69 -4.20 -8.55
C ILE A 89 -18.38 -4.63 -9.23
N ALA A 90 -18.21 -5.93 -9.46
CA ALA A 90 -17.08 -6.51 -10.18
C ALA A 90 -16.90 -5.87 -11.57
N THR A 91 -17.99 -5.80 -12.35
CA THR A 91 -17.93 -5.20 -13.70
C THR A 91 -17.57 -3.72 -13.68
N VAL A 92 -18.03 -2.98 -12.66
CA VAL A 92 -17.70 -1.57 -12.48
C VAL A 92 -16.22 -1.42 -12.15
N PHE A 93 -15.70 -2.18 -11.18
CA PHE A 93 -14.28 -2.17 -10.84
C PHE A 93 -13.40 -2.56 -12.02
N ASP A 94 -13.79 -3.56 -12.81
CA ASP A 94 -13.03 -3.97 -13.98
C ASP A 94 -12.95 -2.86 -15.03
N LYS A 95 -14.03 -2.12 -15.28
CA LYS A 95 -14.03 -0.99 -16.21
C LYS A 95 -13.13 0.15 -15.72
N LEU A 96 -13.17 0.47 -14.42
CA LEU A 96 -12.34 1.52 -13.82
C LEU A 96 -10.85 1.16 -13.88
N ASN A 97 -10.51 -0.06 -13.45
CA ASN A 97 -9.13 -0.52 -13.41
C ASN A 97 -8.57 -0.76 -14.82
N HIS A 98 -9.40 -1.12 -15.80
CA HIS A 98 -8.99 -1.17 -17.20
C HIS A 98 -8.54 0.20 -17.73
N GLU A 99 -9.31 1.25 -17.45
CA GLU A 99 -8.94 2.61 -17.89
C GLU A 99 -7.74 3.14 -17.11
N TYR A 100 -7.63 2.81 -15.82
CA TYR A 100 -6.44 3.12 -15.03
C TYR A 100 -5.19 2.40 -15.56
N LYS A 101 -5.29 1.14 -15.99
CA LYS A 101 -4.18 0.40 -16.61
C LYS A 101 -3.69 1.05 -17.89
N LYS A 102 -4.60 1.45 -18.79
CA LYS A 102 -4.23 2.19 -20.03
C LYS A 102 -3.47 3.46 -19.72
N TYR A 103 -3.90 4.21 -18.70
CA TYR A 103 -3.19 5.40 -18.25
C TYR A 103 -1.78 5.08 -17.76
N LEU A 104 -1.61 4.03 -16.94
CA LEU A 104 -0.30 3.60 -16.45
C LEU A 104 0.64 3.20 -17.60
N GLU A 105 0.14 2.46 -18.59
CA GLU A 105 0.91 2.04 -19.77
C GLU A 105 1.32 3.25 -20.64
N ALA A 106 0.44 4.24 -20.78
CA ALA A 106 0.74 5.48 -21.49
C ALA A 106 1.79 6.32 -20.76
N GLU A 107 1.72 6.45 -19.43
CA GLU A 107 2.75 7.15 -18.64
C GLU A 107 4.09 6.42 -18.68
N GLN A 108 4.11 5.08 -18.58
CA GLN A 108 5.34 4.29 -18.71
C GLN A 108 5.99 4.48 -20.07
N SER A 109 5.20 4.40 -21.15
CA SER A 109 5.68 4.61 -22.51
C SER A 109 6.25 6.02 -22.70
N TYR A 110 5.59 7.03 -22.12
CA TYR A 110 6.07 8.41 -22.16
C TYR A 110 7.42 8.56 -21.44
N THR A 111 7.55 8.05 -20.21
CA THR A 111 8.80 8.12 -19.43
C THR A 111 9.96 7.44 -20.16
N MET A 112 9.74 6.26 -20.75
CA MET A 112 10.78 5.56 -21.52
C MET A 112 11.29 6.38 -22.70
N VAL A 113 10.40 7.07 -23.43
CA VAL A 113 10.78 7.91 -24.58
C VAL A 113 11.54 9.18 -24.14
N VAL A 114 11.16 9.77 -23.01
CA VAL A 114 11.86 10.94 -22.43
C VAL A 114 13.27 10.57 -21.97
N GLU A 115 13.43 9.43 -21.29
CA GLU A 115 14.73 8.94 -20.81
C GLU A 115 15.66 8.51 -21.95
N ALA A 116 15.12 7.99 -23.07
CA ALA A 116 15.90 7.60 -24.24
C ALA A 116 16.43 8.77 -25.10
N GLY A 117 16.16 10.03 -24.73
CA GLY A 117 16.78 11.21 -25.36
C GLY A 117 16.34 11.50 -26.81
N LEU A 118 15.29 10.84 -27.32
CA LEU A 118 14.75 11.02 -28.68
C LEU A 118 13.89 12.31 -28.84
N SER A 119 13.89 13.17 -27.82
CA SER A 119 13.01 14.34 -27.69
C SER A 119 13.34 15.52 -28.61
N ARG A 120 14.43 15.49 -29.39
CA ARG A 120 14.88 16.66 -30.17
C ARG A 120 14.20 16.84 -31.53
N SER A 121 13.43 15.88 -32.04
CA SER A 121 12.89 15.97 -33.41
C SER A 121 11.42 15.59 -33.61
N ASN A 122 10.66 15.22 -32.58
CA ASN A 122 9.25 14.82 -32.75
C ASN A 122 8.25 15.79 -32.06
N PRO A 123 7.40 16.54 -32.81
CA PRO A 123 6.48 17.53 -32.24
C PRO A 123 5.25 16.98 -31.49
N LEU A 124 5.18 15.68 -31.15
CA LEU A 124 3.90 15.01 -30.81
C LEU A 124 3.86 14.30 -29.44
N LEU A 125 4.89 14.39 -28.60
CA LEU A 125 4.86 13.76 -27.28
C LEU A 125 4.07 14.61 -26.28
N LYS A 126 2.73 14.55 -26.37
CA LYS A 126 1.85 15.03 -25.31
C LYS A 126 1.90 14.03 -24.16
N ARG A 127 2.35 14.48 -22.99
CA ARG A 127 2.24 13.69 -21.76
C ARG A 127 0.80 13.18 -21.62
N PRO A 128 0.57 11.90 -21.29
CA PRO A 128 -0.76 11.41 -20.97
C PRO A 128 -1.34 12.29 -19.87
N VAL A 129 -2.30 13.14 -20.24
CA VAL A 129 -3.05 13.88 -19.25
C VAL A 129 -3.81 12.83 -18.47
N ARG A 130 -3.71 12.88 -17.13
CA ARG A 130 -4.59 12.12 -16.24
C ARG A 130 -6.01 12.44 -16.70
N THR A 131 -6.60 11.57 -17.51
CA THR A 131 -7.91 11.86 -18.09
C THR A 131 -8.87 11.98 -16.92
N GLN A 132 -9.87 12.85 -17.05
CA GLN A 132 -10.78 13.16 -15.96
C GLN A 132 -11.59 11.93 -15.47
N ALA A 133 -11.52 10.82 -16.21
CA ALA A 133 -12.14 9.53 -15.89
C ALA A 133 -11.21 8.52 -15.20
N VAL A 134 -9.91 8.79 -15.05
CA VAL A 134 -8.98 7.85 -14.40
C VAL A 134 -9.12 7.95 -12.88
N ILE A 135 -9.59 6.85 -12.28
CA ILE A 135 -9.66 6.65 -10.84
C ILE A 135 -8.45 5.82 -10.43
N ASP A 136 -7.59 6.37 -9.56
CA ASP A 136 -6.48 5.61 -9.01
C ASP A 136 -6.89 4.83 -7.73
N GLN A 137 -5.96 4.03 -7.20
CA GLN A 137 -6.21 3.25 -5.98
C GLN A 137 -6.45 4.13 -4.74
N SER A 138 -5.84 5.33 -4.70
CA SER A 138 -5.96 6.27 -3.57
C SER A 138 -7.34 6.94 -3.55
N ASP A 139 -7.86 7.30 -4.72
CA ASP A 139 -9.18 7.84 -4.93
C ASP A 139 -10.25 6.84 -4.49
N MET A 140 -10.12 5.60 -4.96
CA MET A 140 -11.02 4.50 -4.60
C MET A 140 -10.98 4.22 -3.09
N TYR A 141 -9.79 4.20 -2.50
CA TYR A 141 -9.61 3.99 -1.07
C TYR A 141 -10.25 5.11 -0.24
N THR A 142 -9.90 6.37 -0.52
CA THR A 142 -10.27 7.53 0.30
C THR A 142 -11.75 7.86 0.20
N HIS A 143 -12.33 7.79 -1.01
CA HIS A 143 -13.71 8.26 -1.23
C HIS A 143 -14.77 7.18 -1.13
N VAL A 144 -14.38 5.90 -1.19
CA VAL A 144 -15.37 4.81 -1.27
C VAL A 144 -15.07 3.68 -0.29
N LEU A 145 -13.91 3.01 -0.40
CA LEU A 145 -13.68 1.78 0.37
C LEU A 145 -13.52 2.05 1.88
N SER A 146 -12.74 3.06 2.27
CA SER A 146 -12.60 3.46 3.67
C SER A 146 -13.95 3.89 4.26
N VAL A 147 -14.63 4.84 3.62
CA VAL A 147 -15.97 5.32 4.03
C VAL A 147 -16.97 4.18 4.16
N PHE A 148 -16.97 3.24 3.20
CA PHE A 148 -17.85 2.08 3.22
C PHE A 148 -17.57 1.14 4.41
N THR A 149 -16.30 0.84 4.68
CA THR A 149 -15.92 -0.02 5.82
C THR A 149 -16.23 0.64 7.16
N GLU A 150 -16.12 1.96 7.27
CA GLU A 150 -16.40 2.71 8.51
C GLU A 150 -17.89 2.76 8.87
N LYS A 151 -18.77 2.88 7.87
CA LYS A 151 -20.23 2.98 8.09
C LYS A 151 -20.85 1.75 8.74
N LYS A 152 -20.24 0.57 8.59
CA LYS A 152 -20.72 -0.71 9.16
C LYS A 152 -22.19 -1.06 8.85
N GLU A 153 -22.75 -0.51 7.77
CA GLU A 153 -24.13 -0.75 7.33
C GLU A 153 -24.29 -2.11 6.64
N ALA A 154 -23.20 -2.64 6.06
CA ALA A 154 -23.22 -3.87 5.29
C ALA A 154 -22.80 -5.11 6.12
N PRO A 155 -23.31 -6.31 5.78
CA PRO A 155 -22.82 -7.55 6.36
C PRO A 155 -21.31 -7.69 6.14
N HIS A 156 -20.56 -8.05 7.17
CA HIS A 156 -19.10 -8.19 7.11
C HIS A 156 -18.61 -9.09 5.96
N LYS A 157 -19.33 -10.17 5.64
CA LYS A 157 -19.02 -11.05 4.49
C LYS A 157 -19.09 -10.32 3.16
N PHE A 158 -20.08 -9.44 3.00
CA PHE A 158 -20.22 -8.61 1.80
C PHE A 158 -19.12 -7.57 1.73
N THR A 159 -18.80 -6.90 2.85
CA THR A 159 -17.70 -5.94 2.91
C THR A 159 -16.37 -6.55 2.46
N ILE A 160 -16.04 -7.73 2.99
CA ILE A 160 -14.81 -8.45 2.61
C ILE A 160 -14.87 -8.86 1.14
N ALA A 161 -16.01 -9.37 0.66
CA ALA A 161 -16.17 -9.73 -0.75
C ALA A 161 -15.93 -8.54 -1.67
N VAL A 162 -16.44 -7.35 -1.36
CA VAL A 162 -16.22 -6.12 -2.14
C VAL A 162 -14.74 -5.72 -2.15
N LEU A 163 -14.07 -5.74 -0.99
CA LEU A 163 -12.64 -5.42 -0.92
C LEU A 163 -11.80 -6.40 -1.75
N MET A 164 -12.10 -7.70 -1.63
CA MET A 164 -11.44 -8.75 -2.39
C MET A 164 -11.73 -8.66 -3.89
N GLU A 165 -12.94 -8.25 -4.27
CA GLU A 165 -13.33 -8.05 -5.67
C GLU A 165 -12.52 -6.91 -6.31
N TYR A 166 -12.29 -5.82 -5.56
CA TYR A 166 -11.44 -4.73 -6.02
C TYR A 166 -9.98 -5.17 -6.20
N ILE A 167 -9.42 -5.90 -5.23
CA ILE A 167 -8.06 -6.46 -5.31
C ILE A 167 -7.95 -7.46 -6.47
N ARG A 168 -8.95 -8.33 -6.65
CA ARG A 168 -9.04 -9.28 -7.77
C ARG A 168 -9.01 -8.55 -9.10
N SER A 169 -9.78 -7.46 -9.23
CA SER A 169 -9.81 -6.62 -10.42
C SER A 169 -8.45 -5.99 -10.72
N LEU A 170 -7.78 -5.41 -9.71
CA LEU A 170 -6.41 -4.87 -9.87
C LEU A 170 -5.43 -5.93 -10.37
N ASN A 171 -5.47 -7.13 -9.78
CA ASN A 171 -4.61 -8.26 -10.17
C ASN A 171 -4.92 -8.74 -11.59
N GLN A 172 -6.20 -8.80 -11.99
CA GLN A 172 -6.60 -9.17 -13.35
C GLN A 172 -5.98 -8.25 -14.40
N PHE A 173 -5.93 -6.94 -14.14
CA PHE A 173 -5.32 -5.96 -15.04
C PHE A 173 -3.81 -5.76 -14.81
N GLN A 174 -3.16 -6.61 -14.02
CA GLN A 174 -1.73 -6.55 -13.73
C GLN A 174 -1.31 -5.17 -13.20
N ILE A 175 -2.09 -4.65 -12.26
CA ILE A 175 -1.80 -3.43 -11.52
C ILE A 175 -1.27 -3.84 -10.14
N ALA A 176 -0.10 -3.35 -9.77
CA ALA A 176 0.46 -3.59 -8.44
C ALA A 176 -0.45 -3.00 -7.36
N VAL A 177 -0.97 -3.87 -6.49
CA VAL A 177 -1.85 -3.49 -5.38
C VAL A 177 -1.06 -2.76 -4.31
N GLN A 178 -1.53 -1.58 -3.91
CA GLN A 178 -0.90 -0.81 -2.85
C GLN A 178 -1.18 -1.42 -1.47
N HIS A 179 -0.16 -1.42 -0.60
CA HIS A 179 -0.21 -2.10 0.70
C HIS A 179 -1.33 -1.62 1.62
N TYR A 180 -1.77 -0.35 1.52
CA TYR A 180 -2.88 0.17 2.34
C TYR A 180 -4.22 -0.51 2.05
N LEU A 181 -4.41 -1.08 0.85
CA LEU A 181 -5.62 -1.86 0.54
C LEU A 181 -5.63 -3.19 1.31
N TYR A 182 -4.48 -3.85 1.40
CA TYR A 182 -4.33 -5.05 2.22
C TYR A 182 -4.47 -4.74 3.71
N GLU A 183 -3.94 -3.60 4.18
CA GLU A 183 -4.15 -3.12 5.53
C GLU A 183 -5.63 -2.93 5.85
N LEU A 184 -6.41 -2.37 4.93
CA LEU A 184 -7.86 -2.22 5.08
C LEU A 184 -8.56 -3.57 5.24
N VAL A 185 -8.20 -4.57 4.42
CA VAL A 185 -8.72 -5.93 4.53
C VAL A 185 -8.38 -6.54 5.89
N ILE A 186 -7.12 -6.45 6.33
CA ILE A 186 -6.67 -7.00 7.61
C ILE A 186 -7.42 -6.32 8.77
N LYS A 187 -7.49 -4.99 8.79
CA LYS A 187 -8.23 -4.24 9.81
C LYS A 187 -9.70 -4.66 9.86
N THR A 188 -10.35 -4.81 8.70
CA THR A 188 -11.74 -5.27 8.62
C THR A 188 -11.91 -6.69 9.18
N LEU A 189 -10.99 -7.61 8.86
CA LEU A 189 -11.04 -8.99 9.37
C LEU A 189 -10.84 -9.05 10.89
N VAL A 190 -9.89 -8.28 11.43
CA VAL A 190 -9.63 -8.20 12.86
C VAL A 190 -10.81 -7.59 13.60
N GLN A 191 -11.39 -6.50 13.08
CA GLN A 191 -12.56 -5.85 13.68
C GLN A 191 -13.77 -6.78 13.82
N HIS A 192 -13.91 -7.76 12.92
CA HIS A 192 -14.98 -8.75 12.93
C HIS A 192 -14.57 -10.11 13.52
N ASN A 193 -13.38 -10.22 14.12
CA ASN A 193 -12.83 -11.45 14.71
C ASN A 193 -12.75 -12.64 13.72
N LEU A 194 -12.53 -12.38 12.43
CA LEU A 194 -12.45 -13.39 11.38
C LEU A 194 -11.02 -13.92 11.21
N PHE A 195 -10.41 -14.36 12.31
CA PHE A 195 -8.99 -14.74 12.35
C PHE A 195 -8.66 -15.96 11.49
N TYR A 196 -9.60 -16.89 11.31
CA TYR A 196 -9.42 -18.04 10.41
C TYR A 196 -9.20 -17.59 8.96
N MET A 197 -10.02 -16.65 8.48
CA MET A 197 -9.91 -16.11 7.13
C MET A 197 -8.62 -15.28 6.97
N LEU A 198 -8.27 -14.49 7.99
CA LEU A 198 -6.99 -13.78 8.04
C LEU A 198 -5.81 -14.74 7.92
N HIS A 199 -5.82 -15.85 8.67
CA HIS A 199 -4.79 -16.88 8.60
C HIS A 199 -4.67 -17.44 7.17
N GLN A 200 -5.79 -17.84 6.56
CA GLN A 200 -5.80 -18.38 5.21
C GLN A 200 -5.29 -17.39 4.18
N PHE A 201 -5.70 -16.12 4.26
CA PHE A 201 -5.27 -15.08 3.31
C PHE A 201 -3.75 -14.86 3.36
N LEU A 202 -3.15 -14.93 4.55
CA LEU A 202 -1.71 -14.79 4.75
C LEU A 202 -0.95 -16.07 4.36
N GLN A 203 -1.46 -17.24 4.75
CA GLN A 203 -0.83 -18.54 4.49
C GLN A 203 -0.81 -18.88 3.00
N TYR A 204 -1.89 -18.58 2.27
CA TYR A 204 -2.00 -18.83 0.83
C TYR A 204 -1.55 -17.65 -0.03
N HIS A 205 -0.92 -16.64 0.56
CA HIS A 205 -0.39 -15.46 -0.15
C HIS A 205 -1.45 -14.74 -1.01
N VAL A 206 -2.69 -14.72 -0.55
CA VAL A 206 -3.76 -13.92 -1.17
C VAL A 206 -3.45 -12.43 -1.02
N LEU A 207 -2.84 -12.05 0.11
CA LEU A 207 -2.28 -10.71 0.35
C LEU A 207 -0.79 -10.74 0.01
N SER A 208 -0.33 -9.81 -0.82
CA SER A 208 1.09 -9.74 -1.18
C SER A 208 1.93 -9.32 0.03
N ASP A 209 3.06 -9.98 0.21
CA ASP A 209 4.00 -9.69 1.29
C ASP A 209 4.56 -8.27 1.17
N SER A 210 4.65 -7.55 2.29
CA SER A 210 5.34 -6.26 2.35
C SER A 210 5.76 -5.93 3.78
N LYS A 211 6.82 -5.11 3.92
CA LYS A 211 7.32 -4.69 5.25
C LYS A 211 6.24 -3.98 6.08
N PRO A 212 5.44 -3.04 5.53
CA PRO A 212 4.37 -2.38 6.30
C PRO A 212 3.34 -3.37 6.86
N LEU A 213 2.97 -4.39 6.09
CA LEU A 213 2.00 -5.41 6.54
C LEU A 213 2.58 -6.32 7.63
N ALA A 214 3.85 -6.68 7.54
CA ALA A 214 4.50 -7.44 8.61
C ALA A 214 4.51 -6.65 9.93
N CYS A 215 4.84 -5.36 9.88
CA CYS A 215 4.76 -4.48 11.06
C CYS A 215 3.34 -4.39 11.61
N LEU A 216 2.32 -4.30 10.74
CA LEU A 216 0.92 -4.34 11.16
C LEU A 216 0.60 -5.66 11.88
N LEU A 217 1.01 -6.81 11.33
CA LEU A 217 0.77 -8.12 11.97
C LEU A 217 1.45 -8.24 13.33
N LEU A 218 2.66 -7.71 13.48
CA LEU A 218 3.35 -7.67 14.79
C LEU A 218 2.55 -6.86 15.82
N SER A 219 1.93 -5.75 15.41
CA SER A 219 1.07 -4.96 16.31
C SER A 219 -0.20 -5.72 16.75
N LEU A 220 -0.63 -6.73 15.99
CA LEU A 220 -1.82 -7.53 16.25
C LEU A 220 -1.55 -8.75 17.14
N GLU A 221 -0.30 -9.03 17.52
CA GLU A 221 0.10 -10.21 18.29
C GLU A 221 -0.70 -10.40 19.59
N SER A 222 -1.02 -9.29 20.28
CA SER A 222 -1.77 -9.34 21.54
C SER A 222 -3.20 -9.85 21.39
N ILE A 223 -3.81 -9.63 20.23
CA ILE A 223 -5.20 -10.01 19.91
C ILE A 223 -5.21 -11.35 19.16
N TYR A 224 -4.21 -11.57 18.30
CA TYR A 224 -4.07 -12.75 17.47
C TYR A 224 -2.63 -13.28 17.55
N PRO A 225 -2.31 -14.14 18.54
CA PRO A 225 -0.94 -14.61 18.77
C PRO A 225 -0.23 -15.23 17.55
N PRO A 226 -0.91 -15.98 16.64
CA PRO A 226 -0.28 -16.47 15.42
C PRO A 226 0.22 -15.39 14.46
N ALA A 227 -0.21 -14.13 14.61
CA ALA A 227 0.25 -13.01 13.81
C ALA A 227 1.77 -12.81 13.90
N HIS A 228 2.37 -13.10 15.05
CA HIS A 228 3.82 -13.02 15.25
C HIS A 228 4.56 -13.91 14.25
N GLN A 229 4.24 -15.21 14.23
CA GLN A 229 4.90 -16.14 13.32
C GLN A 229 4.61 -15.81 11.85
N LEU A 230 3.36 -15.47 11.52
CA LEU A 230 2.97 -15.08 10.17
C LEU A 230 3.74 -13.84 9.67
N SER A 231 3.99 -12.87 10.56
CA SER A 231 4.79 -11.69 10.23
C SER A 231 6.25 -12.03 9.96
N LEU A 232 6.87 -12.91 10.76
CA LEU A 232 8.24 -13.37 10.55
C LEU A 232 8.37 -14.18 9.26
N ASP A 233 7.40 -15.04 8.97
CA ASP A 233 7.34 -15.80 7.72
C ASP A 233 7.21 -14.86 6.51
N MET A 234 6.41 -13.80 6.63
CA MET A 234 6.28 -12.75 5.60
C MET A 234 7.59 -12.00 5.38
N LEU A 235 8.25 -11.53 6.44
CA LEU A 235 9.54 -10.85 6.33
C LEU A 235 10.62 -11.76 5.72
N LYS A 236 10.63 -13.05 6.11
CA LYS A 236 11.59 -14.02 5.61
C LYS A 236 11.43 -14.24 4.10
N ARG A 237 10.20 -14.29 3.58
CA ARG A 237 9.94 -14.42 2.13
C ARG A 237 10.41 -13.20 1.34
N LEU A 238 10.30 -12.00 1.90
CA LEU A 238 10.76 -10.77 1.24
C LEU A 238 12.28 -10.73 0.98
N SER A 239 13.08 -11.50 1.73
CA SER A 239 14.55 -11.61 1.64
C SER A 239 15.36 -10.31 1.86
N THR A 240 14.72 -9.16 1.78
CA THR A 240 15.26 -7.80 1.96
C THR A 240 15.03 -7.25 3.37
N ALA A 241 14.49 -8.08 4.27
CA ALA A 241 14.04 -7.67 5.60
C ALA A 241 14.77 -8.39 6.75
N ASN A 242 16.02 -8.81 6.52
CA ASN A 242 16.78 -9.62 7.48
C ASN A 242 17.08 -8.84 8.77
N ASP A 243 17.39 -7.55 8.65
CA ASP A 243 17.67 -6.69 9.81
C ASP A 243 16.41 -6.48 10.65
N GLU A 244 15.25 -6.27 10.01
CA GLU A 244 13.97 -6.14 10.69
C GLU A 244 13.59 -7.43 11.43
N ILE A 245 13.83 -8.62 10.85
CA ILE A 245 13.60 -9.90 11.54
C ILE A 245 14.44 -10.00 12.80
N VAL A 246 15.72 -9.61 12.72
CA VAL A 246 16.63 -9.63 13.88
C VAL A 246 16.13 -8.67 14.95
N GLU A 247 15.73 -7.46 14.59
CA GLU A 247 15.21 -6.48 15.54
C GLU A 247 13.93 -6.97 16.25
N VAL A 248 13.02 -7.62 15.50
CA VAL A 248 11.82 -8.22 16.07
C VAL A 248 12.17 -9.32 17.08
N LEU A 249 13.06 -10.24 16.73
CA LEU A 249 13.47 -11.33 17.62
C LEU A 249 14.18 -10.82 18.88
N LEU A 250 15.04 -9.81 18.74
CA LEU A 250 15.73 -9.19 19.87
C LEU A 250 14.76 -8.46 20.81
N SER A 251 13.75 -7.77 20.27
CA SER A 251 12.72 -7.08 21.07
C SER A 251 11.89 -8.01 21.94
N LYS A 252 11.81 -9.30 21.58
CA LYS A 252 11.10 -10.36 22.32
C LYS A 252 12.03 -11.21 23.19
N HIS A 253 13.27 -10.77 23.39
CA HIS A 253 14.32 -11.51 24.11
C HIS A 253 14.65 -12.89 23.52
N GLN A 254 14.30 -13.14 22.25
CA GLN A 254 14.62 -14.39 21.54
C GLN A 254 16.03 -14.34 20.92
N VAL A 255 17.03 -14.02 21.75
CA VAL A 255 18.40 -13.72 21.29
C VAL A 255 19.04 -14.91 20.56
N LEU A 256 18.83 -16.13 21.04
CA LEU A 256 19.34 -17.35 20.38
C LEU A 256 18.68 -17.60 19.03
N ALA A 257 17.38 -17.31 18.88
CA ALA A 257 16.68 -17.45 17.62
C ALA A 257 17.23 -16.44 16.59
N ALA A 258 17.47 -15.20 17.02
CA ALA A 258 18.10 -14.16 16.20
C ALA A 258 19.50 -14.57 15.72
N LEU A 259 20.35 -15.09 16.62
CA LEU A 259 21.68 -15.58 16.24
C LEU A 259 21.62 -16.76 15.26
N ARG A 260 20.71 -17.72 15.49
CA ARG A 260 20.52 -18.86 14.58
C ARG A 260 20.07 -18.42 13.19
N PHE A 261 19.17 -17.44 13.13
CA PHE A 261 18.69 -16.88 11.88
C PHE A 261 19.82 -16.24 11.07
N ILE A 262 20.62 -15.37 11.69
CA ILE A 262 21.73 -14.70 10.99
C ILE A 262 22.81 -15.70 10.55
N ARG A 263 23.11 -16.70 11.39
CA ARG A 263 24.03 -17.78 11.01
C ARG A 263 23.52 -18.53 9.78
N GLY A 264 22.22 -18.74 9.66
CA GLY A 264 21.58 -19.36 8.51
C GLY A 264 21.71 -18.55 7.21
N ILE A 265 21.78 -17.22 7.30
CA ILE A 265 21.93 -16.32 6.15
C ILE A 265 23.41 -16.03 5.83
N GLY A 266 24.33 -16.41 6.71
CA GLY A 266 25.76 -16.19 6.54
C GLY A 266 26.26 -14.81 7.00
N GLY A 267 25.38 -13.94 7.50
CA GLY A 267 25.74 -12.58 7.94
C GLY A 267 26.36 -12.48 9.33
N HIS A 268 26.95 -13.55 9.87
CA HIS A 268 27.37 -13.63 11.28
C HIS A 268 28.57 -12.75 11.65
N ASP A 269 29.33 -12.31 10.65
CA ASP A 269 30.54 -11.51 10.84
C ASP A 269 30.27 -10.00 10.89
N SER A 270 29.18 -9.51 10.27
CA SER A 270 28.85 -8.08 10.17
C SER A 270 27.89 -7.58 11.27
N ILE A 271 27.46 -8.44 12.19
CA ILE A 271 26.45 -8.11 13.21
C ILE A 271 27.04 -7.17 14.28
N SER A 272 26.24 -6.21 14.75
CA SER A 272 26.55 -5.46 15.98
C SER A 272 26.44 -6.35 17.23
N ALA A 273 27.56 -6.57 17.92
CA ALA A 273 27.57 -7.35 19.17
C ALA A 273 26.75 -6.68 20.28
N ARG A 274 26.79 -5.34 20.33
CA ARG A 274 26.09 -4.52 21.30
C ARG A 274 24.59 -4.83 21.36
N LYS A 275 23.89 -4.81 20.22
CA LYS A 275 22.43 -5.08 20.16
C LYS A 275 22.05 -6.42 20.80
N PHE A 276 22.89 -7.44 20.61
CA PHE A 276 22.65 -8.77 21.14
C PHE A 276 22.97 -8.88 22.64
N LEU A 277 24.05 -8.24 23.09
CA LEU A 277 24.44 -8.20 24.50
C LEU A 277 23.47 -7.37 25.34
N ASP A 278 22.97 -6.25 24.81
CA ASP A 278 21.90 -5.45 25.41
C ASP A 278 20.63 -6.29 25.60
N ALA A 279 20.17 -6.97 24.54
CA ALA A 279 18.98 -7.82 24.60
C ALA A 279 19.15 -9.01 25.55
N ALA A 280 20.34 -9.61 25.62
CA ALA A 280 20.65 -10.71 26.53
C ALA A 280 20.71 -10.25 28.00
N LYS A 281 21.27 -9.06 28.25
CA LYS A 281 21.31 -8.46 29.59
C LYS A 281 19.90 -8.12 30.09
N GLN A 282 19.03 -7.59 29.22
CA GLN A 282 17.64 -7.30 29.54
C GLN A 282 16.78 -8.55 29.79
N ALA A 283 17.20 -9.71 29.28
CA ALA A 283 16.50 -10.97 29.53
C ALA A 283 16.73 -11.52 30.96
N GLU A 284 17.63 -10.91 31.74
CA GLU A 284 17.97 -11.30 33.12
C GLU A 284 18.38 -12.80 33.28
N ASP A 285 18.90 -13.40 32.20
CA ASP A 285 19.43 -14.78 32.19
C ASP A 285 20.95 -14.74 32.03
N ASP A 286 21.65 -14.99 33.14
CA ASP A 286 23.12 -15.02 33.20
C ASP A 286 23.72 -16.04 32.22
N MET A 287 23.10 -17.21 32.08
CA MET A 287 23.61 -18.27 31.20
C MET A 287 23.42 -17.89 29.72
N LEU A 288 22.29 -17.26 29.39
CA LEU A 288 22.08 -16.68 28.08
C LEU A 288 23.14 -15.61 27.80
N PHE A 289 23.33 -14.65 28.70
CA PHE A 289 24.33 -13.59 28.52
C PHE A 289 25.74 -14.15 28.32
N TYR A 290 26.16 -15.11 29.15
CA TYR A 290 27.44 -15.80 29.02
C TYR A 290 27.59 -16.44 27.63
N THR A 291 26.56 -17.15 27.15
CA THR A 291 26.58 -17.84 25.85
C THR A 291 26.71 -16.86 24.68
N ILE A 292 25.96 -15.76 24.72
CA ILE A 292 26.01 -14.72 23.69
C ILE A 292 27.37 -14.01 23.71
N PHE A 293 27.89 -13.68 24.89
CA PHE A 293 29.21 -13.07 25.05
C PHE A 293 30.32 -13.97 24.48
N ARG A 294 30.30 -15.27 24.81
CA ARG A 294 31.22 -16.27 24.27
C ARG A 294 31.15 -16.38 22.75
N PHE A 295 29.94 -16.32 22.18
CA PHE A 295 29.77 -16.36 20.74
C PHE A 295 30.50 -15.19 20.05
N PHE A 296 30.41 -13.98 20.61
CA PHE A 296 31.10 -12.81 20.05
C PHE A 296 32.61 -12.82 20.33
N GLU A 297 33.08 -13.31 21.48
CA GLU A 297 34.52 -13.55 21.71
C GLU A 297 35.10 -14.50 20.65
N GLN A 298 34.42 -15.62 20.38
CA GLN A 298 34.83 -16.59 19.37
C GLN A 298 34.79 -16.01 17.95
N ARG A 299 33.81 -15.15 17.64
CA ARG A 299 33.77 -14.42 16.37
C ARG A 299 34.95 -13.46 16.24
N ASN A 300 35.22 -12.66 17.27
CA ASN A 300 36.33 -11.70 17.28
C ASN A 300 37.67 -12.42 17.13
N GLN A 301 37.85 -13.55 17.82
CA GLN A 301 39.03 -14.39 17.66
C GLN A 301 39.17 -14.92 16.23
N ARG A 302 38.09 -15.37 15.60
CA ARG A 302 38.12 -15.85 14.20
C ARG A 302 38.44 -14.74 13.20
N LEU A 303 37.91 -13.54 13.39
CA LEU A 303 38.07 -12.42 12.45
C LEU A 303 39.39 -11.65 12.64
N ARG A 304 39.83 -11.47 13.88
CA ARG A 304 40.97 -10.59 14.24
C ARG A 304 42.12 -11.28 14.93
N GLY A 305 41.97 -12.56 15.33
CA GLY A 305 42.94 -13.24 16.19
C GLY A 305 42.96 -12.73 17.64
N ASN A 306 42.02 -11.84 18.02
CA ASN A 306 41.91 -11.27 19.36
C ASN A 306 40.43 -11.33 19.80
N PRO A 307 40.12 -11.90 20.98
CA PRO A 307 38.74 -12.05 21.42
C PRO A 307 38.11 -10.74 21.91
N SER A 308 38.92 -9.70 22.12
CA SER A 308 38.48 -8.41 22.63
C SER A 308 37.54 -7.68 21.67
N PHE A 309 36.56 -6.97 22.24
CA PHE A 309 35.68 -6.06 21.51
C PHE A 309 36.43 -4.79 21.13
N THR A 310 36.23 -4.28 19.92
CA THR A 310 36.82 -3.00 19.52
C THR A 310 36.08 -1.83 20.17
N PRO A 311 36.77 -0.73 20.51
CA PRO A 311 36.15 0.44 21.12
C PRO A 311 34.95 0.99 20.30
N GLY A 312 35.03 0.93 18.97
CA GLY A 312 33.94 1.36 18.08
C GLY A 312 32.64 0.55 18.18
N GLU A 313 32.66 -0.65 18.78
CA GLU A 313 31.46 -1.46 19.02
C GLU A 313 30.73 -1.06 20.32
N HIS A 314 31.32 -0.18 21.14
CA HIS A 314 30.73 0.35 22.39
C HIS A 314 30.24 -0.75 23.36
N CYS A 315 30.99 -1.84 23.48
CA CYS A 315 30.63 -3.00 24.33
C CYS A 315 31.30 -2.98 25.73
N GLU A 316 31.93 -1.88 26.12
CA GLU A 316 32.72 -1.75 27.36
C GLU A 316 31.89 -2.05 28.62
N GLU A 317 30.65 -1.54 28.68
CA GLU A 317 29.71 -1.80 29.78
C GLU A 317 29.31 -3.28 29.90
N HIS A 318 29.27 -4.01 28.78
CA HIS A 318 28.98 -5.43 28.79
C HIS A 318 30.18 -6.26 29.25
N VAL A 319 31.39 -5.82 28.92
CA VAL A 319 32.63 -6.46 29.40
C VAL A 319 32.78 -6.28 30.90
N THR A 320 32.50 -5.08 31.44
CA THR A 320 32.53 -4.84 32.89
C THR A 320 31.47 -5.67 33.62
N PHE A 321 30.25 -5.75 33.07
CA PHE A 321 29.19 -6.61 33.60
C PHE A 321 29.61 -8.09 33.60
N PHE A 322 30.19 -8.59 32.49
CA PHE A 322 30.68 -9.97 32.41
C PHE A 322 31.74 -10.27 33.49
N LYS A 323 32.68 -9.34 33.71
CA LYS A 323 33.72 -9.49 34.75
C LYS A 323 33.12 -9.51 36.15
N GLN A 324 32.08 -8.71 36.41
CA GLN A 324 31.41 -8.68 37.72
C GLN A 324 30.66 -9.98 38.03
N VAL A 325 29.97 -10.54 37.03
CA VAL A 325 29.12 -11.74 37.22
C VAL A 325 29.93 -13.04 37.16
N PHE A 326 30.87 -13.17 36.22
CA PHE A 326 31.58 -14.44 35.96
C PHE A 326 33.08 -14.41 36.33
N GLY A 327 33.61 -13.25 36.69
CA GLY A 327 35.02 -13.07 37.03
C GLY A 327 35.94 -12.88 35.81
N GLU A 328 37.06 -12.20 36.00
CA GLU A 328 38.02 -11.92 34.90
C GLU A 328 38.65 -13.18 34.30
N GLN A 329 38.74 -14.26 35.08
CA GLN A 329 39.30 -15.53 34.63
C GLN A 329 38.43 -16.23 33.57
N ALA A 330 37.15 -15.87 33.49
CA ALA A 330 36.24 -16.42 32.51
C ALA A 330 36.44 -15.82 31.10
N LEU A 331 37.19 -14.74 30.92
CA LEU A 331 37.42 -14.15 29.60
C LEU A 331 38.24 -15.07 28.70
N MET A 332 37.91 -15.09 27.40
CA MET A 332 38.67 -15.89 26.43
C MET A 332 40.08 -15.30 26.29
N LYS A 333 41.10 -16.14 26.43
CA LYS A 333 42.49 -15.71 26.25
C LYS A 333 42.81 -15.63 24.75
N PRO A 334 43.63 -14.66 24.30
CA PRO A 334 44.08 -14.61 22.92
C PRO A 334 44.84 -15.88 22.57
N THR A 335 44.49 -16.51 21.45
CA THR A 335 45.34 -17.57 20.89
C THR A 335 46.55 -16.89 20.26
N THR A 336 47.68 -16.91 20.97
CA THR A 336 49.00 -16.60 20.38
C THR A 336 49.32 -17.67 19.36
N PHE A 337 49.31 -17.30 18.08
CA PHE A 337 49.96 -18.08 17.02
C PHE A 337 51.39 -17.58 16.83
#